data_AF-A0AAV6WYU9-F1
#
_entry.id   AF-A0AAV6WYU9-F1
#
_cell.length_a   1.000
_cell.length_b   1.000
_cell.length_c   1.000
_cell.angle_alpha   90.00
_cell.angle_beta   90.00
_cell.angle_gamma   90.00
#
_symmetry.space_group_name_H-M   'P 1'
#
loop_
_entity.id
_entity.type
_entity.pdbx_description
1 polymer ?
#
loop_
_entity_poly.entity_id
_entity_poly.type
_entity_poly.pdbx_seq_one_letter_code
_entity_poly.pdbx_strand_id
1 'polypeptide(L)'
;MSEIGGGGGGGSDPPPLTSAEMSKSSGSSGFDANRIAEVKAWLVSQFDAAGKDVPDFEYTPRSMAHLHNIATLSQSKTQAATIVANDFRQKAAEYRSQAARIKEILEHVGLVQESLPSNVVSSAQVLASVANLLNIRDTELSRTLAQLEDDIAPCEAQMEHLKTNLTIVDSKKRQYLQQYSYYKAMLNRVGYRPEISHGVLVEMAEHRKDLEKKTKPILDTLRSYQDLPPDKALAALAIEDKKRQYAAAEKYLEDVLQSALALSEL
;
A
#
# COMPACT_ATOMS: atom_id res chain seq x y z
N MET A 1 3.05 -57.50 11.59
CA MET A 1 3.17 -57.22 10.15
C MET A 1 3.52 -55.74 10.04
N SER A 2 4.82 -55.43 10.17
CA SER A 2 5.80 -55.27 9.06
C SER A 2 5.65 -53.86 8.48
N GLU A 3 6.40 -52.89 8.99
CA GLU A 3 7.78 -52.48 8.62
C GLU A 3 7.87 -51.67 7.30
N ILE A 4 8.89 -50.79 7.29
CA ILE A 4 9.52 -50.06 6.18
C ILE A 4 8.83 -48.72 5.81
N GLY A 5 9.51 -47.57 5.78
CA GLY A 5 10.93 -47.31 5.95
C GLY A 5 11.22 -45.80 5.97
N GLY A 6 12.37 -45.46 6.55
CA GLY A 6 13.00 -44.16 6.41
C GLY A 6 13.83 -44.07 5.13
N GLY A 7 14.06 -42.84 4.70
CA GLY A 7 14.90 -42.40 3.59
C GLY A 7 14.49 -40.96 3.32
N GLY A 8 15.35 -39.97 3.28
CA GLY A 8 16.74 -39.90 2.86
C GLY A 8 16.84 -38.54 2.17
N GLY A 9 17.91 -37.79 2.43
CA GLY A 9 18.03 -36.39 2.04
C GLY A 9 17.90 -36.14 0.53
N GLY A 10 17.39 -34.96 0.20
CA GLY A 10 17.42 -34.37 -1.12
C GLY A 10 17.63 -32.87 -1.00
N GLY A 11 18.90 -32.45 -1.02
CA GLY A 11 19.25 -31.05 -1.27
C GLY A 11 18.77 -30.69 -2.67
N SER A 12 17.95 -29.66 -2.76
CA SER A 12 17.56 -29.02 -4.01
C SER A 12 18.11 -27.60 -3.98
N ASP A 13 19.21 -27.39 -4.71
CA ASP A 13 19.65 -26.05 -5.07
C ASP A 13 18.59 -25.38 -5.96
N PRO A 14 18.26 -24.10 -5.73
CA PRO A 14 17.41 -23.35 -6.64
C PRO A 14 18.23 -22.87 -7.86
N PRO A 15 17.64 -22.82 -9.07
CA PRO A 15 18.31 -22.23 -10.23
C PRO A 15 18.35 -20.69 -10.12
N PRO A 16 19.29 -20.01 -10.80
CA PRO A 16 19.40 -18.56 -10.73
C PRO A 16 18.27 -17.91 -11.55
N LEU A 17 17.49 -17.05 -10.92
CA LEU A 17 16.58 -16.13 -11.60
C LEU A 17 17.42 -15.04 -12.29
N THR A 18 17.47 -15.11 -13.61
CA THR A 18 17.97 -14.07 -14.49
C THR A 18 17.12 -12.81 -14.35
N SER A 19 17.81 -11.69 -14.19
CA SER A 19 17.29 -10.32 -14.21
C SER A 19 16.41 -10.05 -15.44
N ALA A 20 15.13 -9.80 -15.23
CA ALA A 20 14.31 -8.97 -16.10
C ALA A 20 13.10 -8.46 -15.30
N GLU A 21 12.69 -7.23 -15.58
CA GLU A 21 11.53 -6.51 -15.02
C GLU A 21 11.75 -5.71 -13.71
N MET A 22 12.52 -4.62 -13.84
CA MET A 22 12.13 -3.36 -13.21
C MET A 22 11.97 -2.29 -14.29
N SER A 23 10.71 -1.96 -14.61
CA SER A 23 10.32 -0.70 -15.25
C SER A 23 8.87 -0.39 -14.86
N LYS A 24 8.70 0.35 -13.76
CA LYS A 24 7.48 1.11 -13.47
C LYS A 24 7.88 2.56 -13.26
N SER A 25 7.30 3.48 -14.02
CA SER A 25 6.33 4.46 -13.51
C SER A 25 6.20 5.69 -14.44
N SER A 26 5.06 5.82 -15.12
CA SER A 26 4.65 7.10 -15.72
C SER A 26 3.12 7.28 -15.85
N GLY A 27 2.31 6.50 -15.11
CA GLY A 27 0.84 6.52 -15.23
C GLY A 27 0.04 7.37 -14.22
N SER A 28 0.68 8.09 -13.29
CA SER A 28 -0.04 8.69 -12.14
C SER A 28 -0.80 9.98 -12.46
N SER A 29 -0.33 10.81 -13.40
CA SER A 29 -0.85 12.17 -13.59
C SER A 29 -2.25 12.23 -14.25
N GLY A 30 -2.55 11.33 -15.17
CA GLY A 30 -3.86 11.28 -15.84
C GLY A 30 -5.00 10.81 -14.92
N PHE A 31 -4.67 9.97 -13.93
CA PHE A 31 -5.64 9.43 -13.00
C PHE A 31 -6.10 10.47 -11.96
N ASP A 32 -5.20 11.35 -11.54
CA ASP A 32 -5.52 12.44 -10.62
C ASP A 32 -6.40 13.51 -11.29
N ALA A 33 -6.18 13.80 -12.56
CA ALA A 33 -7.01 14.76 -13.32
C ALA A 33 -8.47 14.31 -13.45
N ASN A 34 -8.72 13.03 -13.73
CA ASN A 34 -10.09 12.49 -13.84
C ASN A 34 -10.80 12.52 -12.48
N ARG A 35 -10.12 12.11 -11.40
CA ARG A 35 -10.66 12.20 -10.03
C ARG A 35 -10.98 13.63 -9.62
N ILE A 36 -10.17 14.59 -10.06
CA ILE A 36 -10.42 16.02 -9.83
C ILE A 36 -11.71 16.48 -10.52
N ALA A 37 -11.91 16.10 -11.78
CA ALA A 37 -13.12 16.44 -12.52
C ALA A 37 -14.38 15.84 -11.87
N GLU A 38 -14.32 14.56 -11.45
CA GLU A 38 -15.45 13.87 -10.80
C GLU A 38 -15.85 14.52 -9.47
N VAL A 39 -14.88 14.81 -8.61
CA VAL A 39 -15.14 15.47 -7.32
C VAL A 39 -15.66 16.89 -7.54
N LYS A 40 -15.14 17.63 -8.52
CA LYS A 40 -15.63 18.98 -8.82
C LYS A 40 -17.08 18.95 -9.29
N ALA A 41 -17.43 18.03 -10.20
CA ALA A 41 -18.80 17.86 -10.67
C ALA A 41 -19.75 17.46 -9.53
N TRP A 42 -19.30 16.56 -8.66
CA TRP A 42 -20.06 16.15 -7.47
C TRP A 42 -20.28 17.33 -6.50
N LEU A 43 -19.24 18.12 -6.19
CA LEU A 43 -19.35 19.28 -5.33
C LEU A 43 -20.32 20.32 -5.88
N VAL A 44 -20.24 20.65 -7.16
CA VAL A 44 -21.18 21.57 -7.82
C VAL A 44 -22.62 21.05 -7.65
N SER A 45 -22.88 19.77 -7.94
CA SER A 45 -24.22 19.19 -7.78
C SER A 45 -24.74 19.25 -6.33
N GLN A 46 -23.89 18.98 -5.32
CA GLN A 46 -24.31 19.02 -3.92
C GLN A 46 -24.53 20.44 -3.40
N PHE A 47 -23.69 21.39 -3.82
CA PHE A 47 -23.78 22.79 -3.40
C PHE A 47 -24.92 23.51 -4.12
N ASP A 48 -25.15 23.23 -5.41
CA ASP A 48 -26.32 23.71 -6.16
C ASP A 48 -27.63 23.23 -5.53
N ALA A 49 -27.71 21.95 -5.13
CA ALA A 49 -28.87 21.40 -4.43
C ALA A 49 -29.15 22.10 -3.09
N ALA A 50 -28.11 22.65 -2.46
CA ALA A 50 -28.20 23.44 -1.23
C ALA A 50 -28.32 24.96 -1.50
N GLY A 51 -28.34 25.41 -2.75
CA GLY A 51 -28.39 26.81 -3.16
C GLY A 51 -27.15 27.62 -2.76
N LYS A 52 -25.96 27.00 -2.74
CA LYS A 52 -24.69 27.63 -2.36
C LYS A 52 -23.65 27.45 -3.47
N ASP A 53 -22.68 28.36 -3.53
CA ASP A 53 -21.52 28.22 -4.42
C ASP A 53 -20.44 27.31 -3.79
N VAL A 54 -19.68 26.60 -4.62
CA VAL A 54 -18.56 25.76 -4.18
C VAL A 54 -17.43 26.68 -3.69
N PRO A 55 -16.98 26.57 -2.43
CA PRO A 55 -15.87 27.36 -1.91
C PRO A 55 -14.55 27.06 -2.63
N ASP A 56 -13.67 28.05 -2.73
CA ASP A 56 -12.31 27.85 -3.23
C ASP A 56 -11.48 27.05 -2.21
N PHE A 57 -10.87 25.94 -2.63
CA PHE A 57 -9.97 25.13 -1.82
C PHE A 57 -8.82 24.57 -2.65
N GLU A 58 -7.71 24.22 -2.00
CA GLU A 58 -6.54 23.68 -2.67
C GLU A 58 -6.74 22.20 -3.06
N TYR A 59 -6.56 21.92 -4.35
CA TYR A 59 -6.64 20.58 -4.95
C TYR A 59 -5.32 19.83 -4.72
N THR A 60 -5.04 19.48 -3.47
CA THR A 60 -3.92 18.60 -3.11
C THR A 60 -4.29 17.13 -3.33
N PRO A 61 -3.33 16.22 -3.63
CA PRO A 61 -3.63 14.80 -3.78
C PRO A 61 -4.33 14.18 -2.56
N ARG A 62 -4.02 14.68 -1.35
CA ARG A 62 -4.64 14.24 -0.10
C ARG A 62 -6.08 14.75 0.04
N SER A 63 -6.36 16.03 -0.26
CA SER A 63 -7.72 16.57 -0.22
C SER A 63 -8.61 15.93 -1.28
N MET A 64 -8.06 15.68 -2.48
CA MET A 64 -8.76 14.99 -3.55
C MET A 64 -9.10 13.55 -3.22
N ALA A 65 -8.16 12.78 -2.65
CA ALA A 65 -8.46 11.42 -2.22
C ALA A 65 -9.54 11.40 -1.13
N HIS A 66 -9.51 12.33 -0.18
CA HIS A 66 -10.52 12.42 0.87
C HIS A 66 -11.90 12.82 0.34
N LEU A 67 -11.97 13.85 -0.50
CA LEU A 67 -13.23 14.31 -1.11
C LEU A 67 -13.81 13.27 -2.06
N HIS A 68 -12.97 12.60 -2.85
CA HIS A 68 -13.39 11.49 -3.70
C HIS A 68 -14.02 10.37 -2.86
N ASN A 69 -13.40 9.99 -1.74
CA ASN A 69 -13.97 8.98 -0.84
C ASN A 69 -15.33 9.40 -0.26
N ILE A 70 -15.47 10.67 0.13
CA ILE A 70 -16.75 11.22 0.61
C ILE A 70 -17.79 11.21 -0.51
N ALA A 71 -17.41 11.63 -1.71
CA ALA A 71 -18.29 11.65 -2.88
C ALA A 71 -18.82 10.25 -3.21
N THR A 72 -17.93 9.26 -3.32
CA THR A 72 -18.29 7.86 -3.59
C THR A 72 -19.18 7.29 -2.47
N LEU A 73 -18.87 7.57 -1.20
CA LEU A 73 -19.68 7.10 -0.07
C LEU A 73 -21.07 7.77 -0.06
N SER A 74 -21.14 9.07 -0.33
CA SER A 74 -22.41 9.81 -0.40
C SER A 74 -23.28 9.33 -1.56
N GLN A 75 -22.67 9.11 -2.72
CA GLN A 75 -23.38 8.65 -3.91
C GLN A 75 -23.92 7.23 -3.72
N SER A 76 -23.12 6.30 -3.18
CA SER A 76 -23.58 4.94 -2.91
C SER A 76 -24.73 4.90 -1.89
N LYS A 77 -24.65 5.71 -0.82
CA LYS A 77 -25.74 5.86 0.15
C LYS A 77 -27.00 6.45 -0.47
N THR A 78 -26.86 7.48 -1.30
CA THR A 78 -28.00 8.13 -1.98
C THR A 78 -28.66 7.17 -2.97
N GLN A 79 -27.86 6.39 -3.71
CA GLN A 79 -28.35 5.36 -4.61
C GLN A 79 -29.12 4.27 -3.85
N ALA A 80 -28.56 3.76 -2.76
CA ALA A 80 -29.23 2.76 -1.91
C ALA A 80 -30.57 3.30 -1.35
N ALA A 81 -30.57 4.53 -0.82
CA ALA A 81 -31.78 5.17 -0.31
C ALA A 81 -32.83 5.37 -1.43
N THR A 82 -32.40 5.72 -2.63
CA THR A 82 -33.27 5.89 -3.80
C THR A 82 -33.91 4.56 -4.22
N ILE A 83 -33.15 3.47 -4.22
CA ILE A 83 -33.66 2.12 -4.53
C ILE A 83 -34.73 1.73 -3.51
N VAL A 84 -34.46 1.89 -2.21
CA VAL A 84 -35.41 1.57 -1.13
C VAL A 84 -36.66 2.44 -1.21
N ALA A 85 -36.51 3.74 -1.47
CA ALA A 85 -37.65 4.64 -1.63
C ALA A 85 -38.51 4.26 -2.85
N ASN A 86 -37.88 3.84 -3.95
CA ASN A 86 -38.59 3.36 -5.13
C ASN A 86 -39.34 2.05 -4.86
N ASP A 87 -38.72 1.09 -4.17
CA ASP A 87 -39.36 -0.16 -3.77
C ASP A 87 -40.60 0.10 -2.90
N PHE A 88 -40.48 0.93 -1.85
CA PHE A 88 -41.62 1.29 -1.01
C PHE A 88 -42.71 2.03 -1.79
N ARG A 89 -42.33 2.92 -2.70
CA ARG A 89 -43.30 3.64 -3.54
C ARG A 89 -44.05 2.70 -4.47
N GLN A 90 -43.37 1.71 -5.04
CA GLN A 90 -43.99 0.67 -5.88
C GLN A 90 -44.93 -0.21 -5.05
N LYS A 91 -44.47 -0.75 -3.92
CA LYS A 91 -45.32 -1.54 -3.00
C LYS A 91 -46.55 -0.75 -2.57
N ALA A 92 -46.39 0.52 -2.22
CA ALA A 92 -47.51 1.38 -1.87
C ALA A 92 -48.47 1.61 -3.05
N ALA A 93 -47.99 1.67 -4.29
CA ALA A 93 -48.84 1.74 -5.47
C ALA A 93 -49.61 0.43 -5.68
N GLU A 94 -48.95 -0.72 -5.55
CA GLU A 94 -49.58 -2.04 -5.65
C GLU A 94 -50.67 -2.25 -4.59
N TYR A 95 -50.40 -1.90 -3.32
CA TYR A 95 -51.40 -1.96 -2.27
C TYR A 95 -52.59 -1.02 -2.52
N ARG A 96 -52.35 0.18 -3.05
CA ARG A 96 -53.44 1.10 -3.43
C ARG A 96 -54.30 0.51 -4.55
N SER A 97 -53.68 -0.07 -5.59
CA SER A 97 -54.40 -0.75 -6.68
C SER A 97 -55.18 -1.96 -6.17
N GLN A 98 -54.60 -2.76 -5.28
CA GLN A 98 -55.28 -3.90 -4.68
C GLN A 98 -56.45 -3.48 -3.80
N ALA A 99 -56.29 -2.41 -3.01
CA ALA A 99 -57.38 -1.84 -2.22
C ALA A 99 -58.52 -1.33 -3.12
N ALA A 100 -58.19 -0.64 -4.22
CA ALA A 100 -59.17 -0.20 -5.21
C ALA A 100 -59.91 -1.38 -5.84
N ARG A 101 -59.20 -2.43 -6.25
CA ARG A 101 -59.78 -3.66 -6.80
C ARG A 101 -60.70 -4.37 -5.80
N ILE A 102 -60.29 -4.48 -4.54
CA ILE A 102 -61.13 -5.07 -3.48
C ILE A 102 -62.39 -4.23 -3.28
N LYS A 103 -62.26 -2.91 -3.26
CA LYS A 103 -63.40 -1.99 -3.15
C LYS A 103 -64.39 -2.18 -4.30
N GLU A 104 -63.89 -2.24 -5.54
CA GLU A 104 -64.70 -2.49 -6.74
C GLU A 104 -65.42 -3.84 -6.67
N ILE A 105 -64.74 -4.92 -6.26
CA ILE A 105 -65.36 -6.24 -6.08
C ILE A 105 -66.48 -6.18 -5.03
N LEU A 106 -66.22 -5.51 -3.90
CA LEU A 106 -67.22 -5.36 -2.83
C LEU A 106 -68.42 -4.54 -3.31
N GLU A 107 -68.20 -3.49 -4.10
CA GLU A 107 -69.26 -2.72 -4.75
C GLU A 107 -70.11 -3.60 -5.68
N HIS A 108 -69.48 -4.44 -6.52
CA HIS A 108 -70.19 -5.36 -7.41
C HIS A 108 -71.00 -6.44 -6.69
N VAL A 109 -70.53 -6.91 -5.53
CA VAL A 109 -71.23 -7.92 -4.70
C VAL A 109 -72.28 -7.25 -3.79
N GLY A 110 -72.44 -5.93 -3.84
CA GLY A 110 -73.41 -5.17 -3.03
C GLY A 110 -72.99 -4.99 -1.57
N LEU A 111 -71.71 -5.23 -1.25
CA LEU A 111 -71.09 -5.08 0.07
C LEU A 111 -70.37 -3.72 0.18
N VAL A 112 -71.07 -2.64 -0.16
CA VAL A 112 -70.52 -1.28 -0.13
C VAL A 112 -70.25 -0.87 1.33
N GLN A 113 -69.06 -0.37 1.63
CA GLN A 113 -68.64 -0.03 3.00
C GLN A 113 -69.59 0.94 3.72
N GLU A 114 -70.28 1.81 2.97
CA GLU A 114 -71.24 2.78 3.52
C GLU A 114 -72.64 2.22 3.79
N SER A 115 -72.93 0.96 3.42
CA SER A 115 -74.25 0.33 3.63
C SER A 115 -74.21 -0.99 4.41
N LEU A 116 -73.04 -1.42 4.88
CA LEU A 116 -72.92 -2.67 5.62
C LEU A 116 -73.56 -2.56 7.01
N PRO A 117 -74.55 -3.40 7.35
CA PRO A 117 -75.14 -3.38 8.69
C PRO A 117 -74.08 -3.75 9.75
N SER A 118 -74.15 -3.08 10.91
CA SER A 118 -73.10 -3.10 11.96
C SER A 118 -72.72 -4.50 12.46
N ASN A 119 -73.62 -5.47 12.33
CA ASN A 119 -73.36 -6.87 12.66
C ASN A 119 -72.33 -7.51 11.72
N VAL A 120 -72.41 -7.24 10.40
CA VAL A 120 -71.48 -7.78 9.40
C VAL A 120 -70.08 -7.19 9.58
N VAL A 121 -70.00 -5.89 9.87
CA VAL A 121 -68.74 -5.21 10.20
C VAL A 121 -68.10 -5.83 11.45
N SER A 122 -68.88 -6.05 12.50
CA SER A 122 -68.40 -6.66 13.74
C SER A 122 -67.88 -8.09 13.52
N SER A 123 -68.61 -8.92 12.76
CA SER A 123 -68.17 -10.28 12.42
C SER A 123 -66.91 -10.31 11.57
N ALA A 124 -66.78 -9.41 10.59
CA ALA A 124 -65.56 -9.27 9.78
C ALA A 124 -64.35 -8.81 10.63
N GLN A 125 -64.57 -7.90 11.58
CA GLN A 125 -63.55 -7.43 12.52
C GLN A 125 -63.02 -8.58 13.40
N VAL A 126 -63.92 -9.44 13.90
CA VAL A 126 -63.55 -10.63 14.69
C VAL A 126 -62.77 -11.62 13.82
N LEU A 127 -63.22 -11.90 12.61
CA LEU A 127 -62.50 -12.76 11.65
C LEU A 127 -61.10 -12.24 11.33
N ALA A 128 -60.95 -10.95 11.08
CA ALA A 128 -59.64 -10.33 10.85
C ALA A 128 -58.74 -10.40 12.08
N SER A 129 -59.30 -10.21 13.28
CA SER A 129 -58.56 -10.32 14.55
C SER A 129 -58.12 -11.75 14.83
N VAL A 130 -58.97 -12.73 14.56
CA VAL A 130 -58.64 -14.17 14.67
C VAL A 130 -57.59 -14.57 13.63
N ALA A 131 -57.70 -14.09 12.39
CA ALA A 131 -56.69 -14.36 11.36
C ALA A 131 -55.32 -13.74 11.69
N ASN A 132 -55.30 -12.56 12.32
CA ASN A 132 -54.08 -11.95 12.84
C ASN A 132 -53.53 -12.72 14.06
N LEU A 133 -54.40 -13.16 14.98
CA LEU A 133 -54.02 -13.94 16.16
C LEU A 133 -53.45 -15.32 15.79
N LEU A 134 -54.04 -15.96 14.79
CA LEU A 134 -53.56 -17.22 14.21
C LEU A 134 -52.36 -17.01 13.27
N ASN A 135 -51.85 -15.77 13.17
CA ASN A 135 -50.72 -15.38 12.35
C ASN A 135 -50.79 -15.91 10.90
N ILE A 136 -51.99 -15.88 10.29
CA ILE A 136 -52.27 -16.43 8.95
C ILE A 136 -51.74 -15.48 7.85
N ARG A 137 -50.65 -14.76 8.13
CA ARG A 137 -49.94 -13.90 7.19
C ARG A 137 -48.46 -13.84 7.59
N ASP A 138 -47.65 -14.76 7.07
CA ASP A 138 -46.64 -14.46 6.04
C ASP A 138 -45.78 -15.70 5.76
N THR A 139 -45.99 -16.33 4.61
CA THR A 139 -45.10 -17.40 4.11
C THR A 139 -43.66 -16.91 3.93
N GLU A 140 -43.48 -15.60 3.69
CA GLU A 140 -42.14 -14.99 3.53
C GLU A 140 -41.41 -14.87 4.87
N LEU A 141 -42.06 -14.45 5.96
CA LEU A 141 -41.40 -14.35 7.27
C LEU A 141 -40.97 -15.72 7.79
N SER A 142 -41.83 -16.74 7.68
CA SER A 142 -41.45 -18.12 8.03
C SER A 142 -40.30 -18.64 7.17
N ARG A 143 -40.27 -18.31 5.86
CA ARG A 143 -39.15 -18.64 4.99
C ARG A 143 -37.86 -17.91 5.39
N THR A 144 -37.92 -16.63 5.74
CA THR A 144 -36.74 -15.86 6.16
C THR A 144 -36.19 -16.34 7.49
N LEU A 145 -37.04 -16.73 8.44
CA LEU A 145 -36.59 -17.31 9.72
C LEU A 145 -35.92 -18.67 9.49
N ALA A 146 -36.49 -19.53 8.65
CA ALA A 146 -35.86 -20.80 8.30
C ALA A 146 -34.51 -20.60 7.60
N GLN A 147 -34.42 -19.63 6.68
CA GLN A 147 -33.15 -19.29 6.02
C GLN A 147 -32.11 -18.77 7.02
N LEU A 148 -32.52 -17.92 7.97
CA LEU A 148 -31.62 -17.42 9.02
C LEU A 148 -31.19 -18.54 9.96
N GLU A 149 -32.06 -19.50 10.29
CA GLU A 149 -31.69 -20.69 11.05
C GLU A 149 -30.67 -21.57 10.31
N ASP A 150 -30.84 -21.76 9.00
CA ASP A 150 -29.89 -22.49 8.16
C ASP A 150 -28.52 -21.78 8.07
N ASP A 151 -28.49 -20.44 8.10
CA ASP A 151 -27.26 -19.63 8.02
C ASP A 151 -26.46 -19.60 9.34
N ILE A 152 -27.06 -19.96 10.49
CA ILE A 152 -26.38 -19.97 11.80
C ILE A 152 -25.27 -21.03 11.84
N ALA A 153 -25.54 -22.26 11.40
CA ALA A 153 -24.57 -23.36 11.51
C ALA A 153 -23.27 -23.13 10.68
N PRO A 154 -23.33 -22.63 9.43
CA PRO A 154 -22.14 -22.21 8.69
C PRO A 154 -21.39 -21.08 9.38
N CYS A 155 -22.09 -20.11 9.98
CA CYS A 155 -21.48 -18.99 10.70
C CYS A 155 -20.72 -19.46 11.94
N GLU A 156 -21.30 -20.38 12.72
CA GLU A 156 -20.65 -21.01 13.87
C GLU A 156 -19.42 -21.84 13.47
N ALA A 157 -19.51 -22.62 12.39
CA ALA A 157 -18.39 -23.39 11.86
C ALA A 157 -17.24 -22.47 11.39
N GLN A 158 -17.56 -21.36 10.74
CA GLN A 158 -16.58 -20.33 10.38
C GLN A 158 -15.93 -19.71 11.60
N MET A 159 -16.71 -19.41 12.64
CA MET A 159 -16.19 -18.83 13.88
C MET A 159 -15.23 -19.79 14.61
N GLU A 160 -15.56 -21.08 14.69
CA GLU A 160 -14.65 -22.09 15.27
C GLU A 160 -13.39 -22.30 14.41
N HIS A 161 -13.49 -22.21 13.09
CA HIS A 161 -12.33 -22.20 12.19
C HIS A 161 -11.43 -20.97 12.41
N LEU A 162 -12.01 -19.77 12.54
CA LEU A 162 -11.24 -18.56 12.84
C LEU A 162 -10.55 -18.64 14.20
N LYS A 163 -11.25 -19.20 15.21
CA LYS A 163 -10.72 -19.41 16.56
C LYS A 163 -9.55 -20.38 16.57
N THR A 164 -9.66 -21.52 15.88
CA THR A 164 -8.54 -22.47 15.73
C THR A 164 -7.36 -21.83 14.99
N ASN A 165 -7.60 -21.11 13.90
CA ASN A 165 -6.54 -20.38 13.20
C ASN A 165 -5.82 -19.35 14.08
N LEU A 166 -6.56 -18.63 14.92
CA LEU A 166 -5.97 -17.69 15.88
C LEU A 166 -5.02 -18.42 16.84
N THR A 167 -5.40 -19.59 17.37
CA THR A 167 -4.51 -20.38 18.26
C THR A 167 -3.25 -20.87 17.55
N ILE A 168 -3.35 -21.20 16.25
CA ILE A 168 -2.21 -21.60 15.43
C ILE A 168 -1.28 -20.41 15.23
N VAL A 169 -1.83 -19.24 14.87
CA VAL A 169 -1.06 -18.00 14.69
C VAL A 169 -0.35 -17.58 15.98
N ASP A 170 -1.04 -17.64 17.12
CA ASP A 170 -0.44 -17.32 18.42
C ASP A 170 0.68 -18.30 18.80
N SER A 171 0.50 -19.59 18.51
CA SER A 171 1.54 -20.60 18.74
C SER A 171 2.75 -20.39 17.82
N LYS A 172 2.51 -20.04 16.55
CA LYS A 172 3.57 -19.74 15.58
C LYS A 172 4.33 -18.46 15.93
N LYS A 173 3.62 -17.43 16.40
CA LYS A 173 4.24 -16.20 16.94
C LYS A 173 5.17 -16.52 18.11
N ARG A 174 4.73 -17.34 19.06
CA ARG A 174 5.56 -17.78 20.20
C ARG A 174 6.79 -18.54 19.72
N GLN A 175 6.63 -19.45 18.75
CA GLN A 175 7.75 -20.19 18.17
C GLN A 175 8.79 -19.25 17.53
N TYR A 176 8.37 -18.31 16.69
CA TYR A 176 9.30 -17.37 16.05
C TYR A 176 9.97 -16.44 17.04
N LEU A 177 9.28 -16.03 18.09
CA LEU A 177 9.87 -15.21 19.14
C LEU A 177 10.94 -15.99 19.91
N GLN A 178 10.70 -17.28 20.18
CA GLN A 178 11.69 -18.15 20.81
C GLN A 178 12.90 -18.35 19.89
N GLN A 179 12.69 -18.61 18.61
CA GLN A 179 13.77 -18.71 17.61
C GLN A 179 14.60 -17.42 17.55
N TYR A 180 13.95 -16.26 17.48
CA TYR A 180 14.62 -14.97 17.50
C TYR A 180 15.47 -14.78 18.77
N SER A 181 14.90 -15.09 19.94
CA SER A 181 15.63 -14.99 21.21
C SER A 181 16.85 -15.90 21.23
N TYR A 182 16.73 -17.11 20.68
CA TYR A 182 17.80 -18.09 20.57
C TYR A 182 18.93 -17.59 19.66
N TYR A 183 18.61 -17.18 18.43
CA TYR A 183 19.62 -16.67 17.49
C TYR A 183 20.29 -15.39 18.01
N LYS A 184 19.52 -14.49 18.64
CA LYS A 184 20.06 -13.28 19.26
C LYS A 184 21.04 -13.62 20.38
N ALA A 185 20.71 -14.58 21.24
CA ALA A 185 21.62 -15.04 22.30
C ALA A 185 22.88 -15.71 21.73
N MET A 186 22.74 -16.50 20.67
CA MET A 186 23.87 -17.13 19.98
C MET A 186 24.80 -16.10 19.34
N LEU A 187 24.25 -15.12 18.61
CA LEU A 187 25.00 -14.01 18.03
C LEU A 187 25.77 -13.24 19.10
N ASN A 188 25.11 -12.89 20.20
CA ASN A 188 25.75 -12.22 21.33
C ASN A 188 26.87 -13.07 21.95
N ARG A 189 26.68 -14.39 22.07
CA ARG A 189 27.70 -15.32 22.57
C ARG A 189 28.92 -15.40 21.65
N VAL A 190 28.70 -15.34 20.33
CA VAL A 190 29.77 -15.31 19.32
C VAL A 190 30.43 -13.92 19.25
N GLY A 191 29.96 -12.94 20.05
CA GLY A 191 30.53 -11.59 20.11
C GLY A 191 30.07 -10.69 18.97
N TYR A 192 28.96 -11.04 18.30
CA TYR A 192 28.37 -10.18 17.29
C TYR A 192 27.94 -8.85 17.92
N ARG A 193 28.36 -7.76 17.29
CA ARG A 193 27.89 -6.41 17.61
C ARG A 193 27.41 -5.72 16.33
N PRO A 194 26.43 -4.80 16.40
CA PRO A 194 25.90 -4.14 15.21
C PRO A 194 26.97 -3.42 14.36
N GLU A 195 28.10 -3.04 14.96
CA GLU A 195 29.20 -2.33 14.29
C GLU A 195 30.03 -3.23 13.35
N ILE A 196 29.97 -4.55 13.54
CA ILE A 196 30.60 -5.52 12.63
C ILE A 196 29.61 -6.04 11.58
N SER A 197 28.42 -5.44 11.49
CA SER A 197 27.49 -5.71 10.40
C SER A 197 28.15 -5.39 9.06
N HIS A 198 27.89 -6.22 8.04
CA HIS A 198 28.48 -6.06 6.71
C HIS A 198 28.31 -4.64 6.16
N GLY A 199 27.12 -4.04 6.30
CA GLY A 199 26.87 -2.67 5.85
C GLY A 199 27.78 -1.64 6.52
N VAL A 200 27.91 -1.72 7.85
CA VAL A 200 28.77 -0.80 8.62
C VAL A 200 30.25 -1.01 8.26
N LEU A 201 30.69 -2.25 8.08
CA LEU A 201 32.06 -2.54 7.66
C LEU A 201 32.38 -2.00 6.27
N VAL A 202 31.43 -2.08 5.32
CA VAL A 202 31.57 -1.51 3.98
C VAL A 202 31.66 0.02 4.05
N GLU A 203 30.79 0.67 4.84
CA GLU A 203 30.86 2.12 5.06
C GLU A 203 32.20 2.56 5.66
N MET A 204 32.68 1.85 6.68
CA MET A 204 33.99 2.11 7.29
C MET A 204 35.15 1.90 6.32
N ALA A 205 35.05 0.93 5.40
CA ALA A 205 36.06 0.67 4.38
C ALA A 205 36.12 1.79 3.34
N GLU A 206 34.98 2.27 2.86
CA GLU A 206 34.92 3.41 1.94
C GLU A 206 35.43 4.70 2.62
N HIS A 207 35.02 4.98 3.86
CA HIS A 207 35.55 6.12 4.60
C HIS A 207 37.08 6.03 4.80
N ARG A 208 37.60 4.83 5.08
CA ARG A 208 39.06 4.60 5.18
C ARG A 208 39.77 4.88 3.85
N LYS A 209 39.20 4.44 2.73
CA LYS A 209 39.73 4.67 1.39
C LYS A 209 39.74 6.16 1.03
N ASP A 210 38.69 6.90 1.40
CA ASP A 210 38.65 8.36 1.24
C ASP A 210 39.71 9.07 2.08
N LEU A 211 39.90 8.64 3.33
CA LEU A 211 40.99 9.14 4.18
C LEU A 211 42.36 8.84 3.57
N GLU A 212 42.56 7.64 3.04
CA GLU A 212 43.81 7.24 2.39
C GLU A 212 44.09 8.10 1.16
N LYS A 213 43.07 8.35 0.31
CA LYS A 213 43.18 9.24 -0.85
C LYS A 213 43.63 10.64 -0.45
N LYS A 214 43.16 11.16 0.69
CA LYS A 214 43.56 12.48 1.23
C LYS A 214 44.94 12.45 1.90
N THR A 215 45.31 11.33 2.53
CA THR A 215 46.55 11.23 3.32
C THR A 215 47.77 10.95 2.44
N LYS A 216 47.62 10.20 1.35
CA LYS A 216 48.70 9.93 0.37
C LYS A 216 49.46 11.18 -0.09
N PRO A 217 48.81 12.23 -0.62
CA PRO A 217 49.54 13.41 -1.07
C PRO A 217 50.26 14.14 0.09
N ILE A 218 49.66 14.16 1.29
CA ILE A 218 50.29 14.77 2.47
C ILE A 218 51.57 14.00 2.83
N LEU A 219 51.51 12.66 2.83
CA LEU A 219 52.65 11.80 3.10
C LEU A 219 53.74 11.96 2.04
N ASP A 220 53.37 12.07 0.76
CA ASP A 220 54.30 12.33 -0.33
C ASP A 220 55.00 13.68 -0.17
N THR A 221 54.28 14.74 0.24
CA THR A 221 54.91 16.02 0.57
C THR A 221 55.83 15.94 1.79
N LEU A 222 55.47 15.18 2.81
CA LEU A 222 56.31 15.01 4.00
C LEU A 222 57.60 14.25 3.65
N ARG A 223 57.51 13.26 2.77
CA ARG A 223 58.65 12.51 2.27
C ARG A 223 59.61 13.39 1.48
N SER A 224 59.10 14.25 0.61
CA SER A 224 59.95 15.19 -0.12
C SER A 224 60.67 16.17 0.81
N TYR A 225 60.07 16.56 1.94
CA TYR A 225 60.78 17.35 2.97
C TYR A 225 61.84 16.53 3.73
N GLN A 226 61.64 15.23 3.93
CA GLN A 226 62.62 14.36 4.59
C GLN A 226 63.86 14.09 3.72
N ASP A 227 63.71 14.21 2.39
CA ASP A 227 64.83 14.13 1.44
C ASP A 227 65.70 15.41 1.41
N LEU A 228 65.28 16.50 2.07
CA LEU A 228 66.09 17.72 2.18
C LEU A 228 67.11 17.63 3.32
N PRO A 229 68.36 18.10 3.12
CA PRO A 229 69.34 18.19 4.19
C PRO A 229 68.83 19.07 5.35
N PRO A 230 69.10 18.69 6.63
CA PRO A 230 68.61 19.42 7.81
C PRO A 230 69.21 20.82 7.99
N ASP A 231 70.26 21.18 7.25
CA ASP A 231 70.89 22.51 7.28
C ASP A 231 70.40 23.38 6.11
N LYS A 232 69.90 24.58 6.42
CA LYS A 232 69.34 25.55 5.46
C LYS A 232 70.34 25.94 4.38
N ALA A 233 71.64 26.05 4.71
CA ALA A 233 72.67 26.41 3.73
C ALA A 233 72.91 25.27 2.72
N LEU A 234 72.95 24.03 3.20
CA LEU A 234 73.13 22.84 2.35
C LEU A 234 71.91 22.53 1.50
N ALA A 235 70.70 22.76 2.02
CA ALA A 235 69.48 22.66 1.25
C ALA A 235 69.45 23.67 0.09
N ALA A 236 69.87 24.92 0.32
CA ALA A 236 69.96 25.93 -0.73
C ALA A 236 70.97 25.56 -1.82
N LEU A 237 72.12 25.01 -1.43
CA LEU A 237 73.14 24.55 -2.38
C LEU A 237 72.65 23.35 -3.20
N ALA A 238 72.00 22.37 -2.55
CA ALA A 238 71.43 21.20 -3.24
C ALA A 238 70.31 21.60 -4.22
N ILE A 239 69.50 22.60 -3.89
CA ILE A 239 68.50 23.17 -4.80
C ILE A 239 69.19 23.82 -6.01
N GLU A 240 70.25 24.60 -5.80
CA GLU A 240 70.98 25.27 -6.87
C GLU A 240 71.69 24.28 -7.81
N ASP A 241 72.29 23.23 -7.26
CA ASP A 241 72.91 22.17 -8.04
C ASP A 241 71.88 21.42 -8.89
N LYS A 242 70.71 21.12 -8.33
CA LYS A 242 69.61 20.52 -9.10
C LYS A 242 69.10 21.46 -10.19
N LYS A 243 68.92 22.75 -9.90
CA LYS A 243 68.56 23.76 -10.91
C LYS A 243 69.58 23.83 -12.05
N ARG A 244 70.88 23.80 -11.75
CA ARG A 244 71.93 23.76 -12.77
C ARG A 244 71.88 22.49 -13.61
N GLN A 245 71.64 21.34 -12.99
CA GLN A 245 71.45 20.08 -13.72
C GLN A 245 70.25 20.14 -14.67
N TYR A 246 69.13 20.74 -14.24
CA TYR A 246 67.96 20.95 -15.10
C TYR A 246 68.24 21.92 -16.25
N ALA A 247 68.86 23.07 -15.98
CA ALA A 247 69.21 24.04 -17.02
C ALA A 247 70.21 23.47 -18.05
N ALA A 248 71.15 22.63 -17.61
CA ALA A 248 72.07 21.94 -18.51
C ALA A 248 71.34 20.92 -19.40
N ALA A 249 70.39 20.18 -18.84
CA ALA A 249 69.57 19.23 -19.59
C ALA A 249 68.63 19.96 -20.59
N GLU A 250 68.07 21.10 -20.20
CA GLU A 250 67.23 21.95 -21.08
C GLU A 250 68.04 22.48 -22.26
N LYS A 251 69.22 23.05 -21.99
CA LYS A 251 70.13 23.50 -23.05
C LYS A 251 70.55 22.36 -23.98
N TYR A 252 70.83 21.18 -23.44
CA TYR A 252 71.13 20.01 -24.27
C TYR A 252 69.95 19.65 -25.19
N LEU A 253 68.73 19.74 -24.68
CA LEU A 253 67.51 19.50 -25.45
C LEU A 253 67.32 20.57 -26.54
N GLU A 254 67.59 21.84 -26.23
CA GLU A 254 67.60 22.94 -27.20
C GLU A 254 68.64 22.74 -28.30
N ASP A 255 69.88 22.36 -27.94
CA ASP A 255 70.95 22.10 -28.90
C ASP A 255 70.60 20.92 -29.82
N VAL A 256 69.96 19.86 -29.28
CA VAL A 256 69.46 18.73 -30.06
C VAL A 256 68.33 19.17 -31.00
N LEU A 257 67.40 20.00 -30.53
CA LEU A 257 66.31 20.53 -31.37
C LEU A 257 66.82 21.48 -32.46
N GLN A 258 67.79 22.34 -32.15
CA GLN A 258 68.42 23.23 -33.13
C GLN A 258 69.23 22.43 -34.16
N SER A 259 69.91 21.37 -33.73
CA SER A 259 70.59 20.45 -34.65
C SER A 259 69.60 19.73 -35.57
N ALA A 260 68.42 19.34 -35.07
CA ALA A 260 67.37 18.73 -35.88
C ALA A 260 66.72 19.73 -36.85
N LEU A 261 66.56 21.00 -36.47
CA LEU A 261 66.04 22.06 -37.33
C LEU A 261 67.05 22.45 -38.42
N ALA A 262 68.35 22.55 -38.10
CA ALA A 262 69.41 22.82 -39.07
C ALA A 262 69.59 21.68 -40.10
N LEU A 263 69.26 20.44 -39.72
CA LEU A 263 69.18 19.30 -40.63
C LEU A 263 67.94 19.32 -41.53
N SER A 264 66.94 20.15 -41.25
CA SER A 264 65.70 20.26 -42.04
C SER A 264 65.66 21.42 -43.04
N GLU A 265 66.65 22.34 -42.99
CA GLU A 265 66.82 23.44 -43.97
C GLU A 265 67.94 23.17 -45.01
N LEU A 266 68.39 21.91 -45.13
CA LEU A 266 69.29 21.43 -46.19
C LEU A 266 68.57 20.41 -47.09
#